data_AF-A0A847C9W3-F1
#
_entry.id   AF-A0A847C9W3-F1
#
_cell.length_a   1.000
_cell.length_b   1.000
_cell.length_c   1.000
_cell.angle_alpha   90.00
_cell.angle_beta   90.00
_cell.angle_gamma   90.00
#
_symmetry.space_group_name_H-M   'P 1'
#
loop_
_entity.id
_entity.type
_entity.pdbx_description
1 polymer ?
#
loop_
_entity_poly.entity_id
_entity_poly.type
_entity_poly.pdbx_seq_one_letter_code
_entity_poly.pdbx_strand_id
1 'polypeptide(L)'
;MKTDKAGYEALYKGHMPKSNFIKDGAIAFSVGGAICVLGEALTKLYSLADVVDKDTAALLTSITLIFLSALATGIGVYDKLSRHAGAGTLVPITGFANAVVSPALEFKSDDRVIIGTSQKHHEIKVDVLV
;
A
#
# COMPACT_ATOMS: atom_id res chain seq x y z
N MET A 1 3.67 -31.73 -19.23
CA MET A 1 3.78 -31.75 -17.76
C MET A 1 2.37 -31.93 -17.21
N LYS A 2 2.00 -33.12 -16.73
CA LYS A 2 0.64 -33.39 -16.25
C LYS A 2 0.45 -32.66 -14.93
N THR A 3 -0.45 -31.69 -14.90
CA THR A 3 -0.94 -31.04 -13.68
C THR A 3 -1.79 -32.05 -12.91
N ASP A 4 -1.11 -32.96 -12.21
CA ASP A 4 -1.71 -33.79 -11.18
C ASP A 4 -2.03 -32.87 -10.00
N LYS A 5 -3.33 -32.70 -9.71
CA LYS A 5 -3.80 -31.77 -8.66
C LYS A 5 -3.17 -32.09 -7.30
N ALA A 6 -2.91 -33.37 -7.01
CA ALA A 6 -2.31 -33.78 -5.74
C ALA A 6 -0.82 -33.40 -5.65
N GLY A 7 -0.08 -33.50 -6.76
CA GLY A 7 1.31 -33.03 -6.84
C GLY A 7 1.43 -31.51 -6.68
N TYR A 8 0.49 -30.73 -7.24
CA TYR A 8 0.46 -29.28 -7.07
C TYR A 8 0.14 -28.87 -5.62
N GLU A 9 -0.81 -29.56 -4.98
CA GLU A 9 -1.15 -29.29 -3.57
C GLU A 9 -0.01 -29.55 -2.60
N ALA A 10 0.80 -30.60 -2.83
CA ALA A 10 1.95 -30.90 -1.99
C ALA A 10 3.05 -29.83 -2.11
N LEU A 11 3.28 -29.30 -3.32
CA LEU A 11 4.20 -28.19 -3.54
C LEU A 11 3.65 -26.88 -2.97
N TYR A 12 2.35 -26.66 -3.05
CA TYR A 12 1.70 -25.45 -2.52
C TYR A 12 1.70 -25.42 -0.98
N LYS A 13 1.32 -26.52 -0.32
CA LYS A 13 1.26 -26.63 1.14
C LYS A 13 2.62 -26.53 1.82
N GLY A 14 3.72 -26.88 1.14
CA GLY A 14 5.08 -26.77 1.67
C GLY A 14 5.65 -25.35 1.74
N HIS A 15 5.11 -24.41 0.97
CA HIS A 15 5.65 -23.04 0.85
C HIS A 15 4.77 -21.95 1.48
N MET A 16 3.64 -22.32 2.11
CA MET A 16 2.78 -21.37 2.78
C MET A 16 3.36 -20.98 4.15
N PRO A 17 3.72 -19.71 4.39
CA PRO A 17 4.09 -19.27 5.72
C PRO A 17 2.88 -19.43 6.65
N LYS A 18 3.05 -20.20 7.72
CA LYS A 18 2.01 -20.38 8.75
C LYS A 18 1.90 -19.09 9.57
N SER A 19 1.12 -18.15 9.07
CA SER A 19 0.85 -16.88 9.73
C SER A 19 -0.07 -17.12 10.94
N ASN A 20 0.23 -16.45 12.05
CA ASN A 20 -0.59 -16.56 13.26
C ASN A 20 -1.67 -15.49 13.16
N PHE A 21 -2.88 -15.85 12.70
CA PHE A 21 -4.00 -14.93 12.45
C PHE A 21 -4.21 -13.86 13.55
N ILE A 22 -4.11 -14.25 14.82
CA ILE A 22 -4.30 -13.32 15.95
C ILE A 22 -3.14 -12.31 16.08
N LYS A 23 -1.90 -12.75 15.87
CA LYS A 23 -0.73 -11.87 15.97
C LYS A 23 -0.71 -10.87 14.82
N ASP A 24 -0.96 -11.35 13.61
CA ASP A 24 -0.98 -10.52 12.41
C ASP A 24 -2.16 -9.54 12.46
N GLY A 25 -3.32 -9.98 12.95
CA GLY A 25 -4.49 -9.12 13.18
C GLY A 25 -4.23 -8.02 14.21
N ALA A 26 -3.58 -8.35 15.34
CA ALA A 26 -3.25 -7.36 16.38
C ALA A 26 -2.24 -6.31 15.88
N ILE A 27 -1.23 -6.72 15.12
CA ILE A 27 -0.26 -5.81 14.51
C ILE A 27 -0.95 -4.94 13.45
N ALA A 28 -1.77 -5.53 12.59
CA ALA A 28 -2.50 -4.81 11.55
C ALA A 28 -3.45 -3.76 12.15
N PHE A 29 -4.21 -4.14 13.19
CA PHE A 29 -5.10 -3.22 13.88
C PHE A 29 -4.34 -2.09 14.56
N SER A 30 -3.22 -2.39 15.22
CA SER A 30 -2.41 -1.38 15.92
C SER A 30 -1.83 -0.35 14.96
N VAL A 31 -1.30 -0.80 13.81
CA VAL A 31 -0.72 0.11 12.81
C VAL A 31 -1.80 0.91 12.09
N GLY A 32 -2.90 0.27 11.68
CA GLY A 32 -4.04 0.97 11.06
C GLY A 32 -4.65 2.00 12.00
N GLY A 33 -4.85 1.64 13.28
CA GLY A 33 -5.32 2.54 14.31
C GLY A 33 -4.38 3.71 14.58
N ALA A 34 -3.06 3.48 14.61
CA ALA A 34 -2.06 4.53 14.75
C ALA A 34 -2.14 5.54 13.59
N ILE A 35 -2.31 5.08 12.35
CA ILE A 35 -2.49 5.96 11.17
C ILE A 35 -3.77 6.79 11.29
N CYS A 36 -4.87 6.19 11.76
CA CYS A 36 -6.12 6.92 12.01
C CYS A 36 -5.97 8.01 13.08
N VAL A 37 -5.28 7.71 14.18
CA VAL A 37 -4.99 8.68 15.24
C VAL A 37 -4.13 9.83 14.72
N LEU A 38 -3.13 9.54 13.87
CA LEU A 38 -2.34 10.56 13.19
C LEU A 38 -3.20 11.45 12.28
N GLY A 39 -4.12 10.86 11.52
CA GLY A 39 -5.06 11.61 10.69
C GLY A 39 -5.97 12.52 11.52
N GLU A 40 -6.53 12.01 12.62
CA GLU A 40 -7.36 12.83 13.51
C GLU A 40 -6.55 13.97 14.16
N ALA A 41 -5.30 13.71 14.55
CA ALA A 41 -4.41 14.74 15.08
C ALA A 41 -4.12 15.85 14.06
N LEU A 42 -3.87 15.49 12.79
CA LEU A 42 -3.70 16.46 11.70
C LEU A 42 -4.97 17.28 11.47
N THR A 43 -6.15 16.64 11.42
CA THR A 43 -7.42 17.36 11.26
C THR A 43 -7.66 18.32 12.41
N LYS A 44 -7.38 17.92 13.65
CA LYS A 44 -7.46 18.80 14.82
C LYS A 44 -6.48 19.96 14.73
N LEU A 45 -5.25 19.74 14.25
CA LEU A 45 -4.27 20.80 14.06
C LEU A 45 -4.76 21.85 13.05
N TYR A 46 -5.33 21.41 11.92
CA TYR A 46 -5.91 22.32 10.92
C TYR A 46 -7.13 23.08 11.47
N SER A 47 -7.97 22.41 12.26
CA SER A 47 -9.12 23.06 12.92
C SER A 47 -8.71 24.04 14.03
N LEU A 48 -7.64 23.76 14.78
CA LEU A 48 -7.14 24.61 15.87
C LEU A 48 -6.44 25.88 15.37
N ALA A 49 -5.85 25.81 14.17
CA ALA A 49 -5.20 26.95 13.55
C ALA A 49 -6.21 27.98 12.97
N ASP A 50 -7.52 27.74 13.09
CA ASP A 50 -8.63 28.56 12.57
C ASP A 50 -8.53 28.86 11.06
N VAL A 51 -7.76 28.05 10.32
CA VAL A 51 -7.43 28.33 8.92
C VAL A 51 -8.57 27.93 7.98
N VAL A 52 -9.39 26.93 8.36
CA VAL A 52 -10.37 26.33 7.46
C VAL A 52 -11.51 25.61 8.19
N ASP A 53 -12.64 25.46 7.48
CA ASP A 53 -13.80 24.69 7.97
C ASP A 53 -13.47 23.20 8.16
N LYS A 54 -14.34 22.46 8.86
CA LYS A 54 -14.13 21.03 9.18
C LYS A 54 -14.00 20.13 7.96
N ASP A 55 -14.80 20.36 6.92
CA ASP A 55 -14.76 19.57 5.69
C ASP A 55 -13.45 19.85 4.94
N THR A 56 -13.05 21.12 4.85
CA THR A 56 -11.77 21.46 4.24
C THR A 56 -10.58 20.94 5.06
N ALA A 57 -10.65 20.95 6.39
CA ALA A 57 -9.62 20.36 7.26
C ALA A 57 -9.46 18.86 7.01
N ALA A 58 -10.56 18.11 6.87
CA ALA A 58 -10.52 16.67 6.57
C ALA A 58 -9.96 16.37 5.17
N LEU A 59 -10.27 17.22 4.18
CA LEU A 59 -9.69 17.15 2.84
C LEU A 59 -8.19 17.39 2.89
N LEU A 60 -7.73 18.45 3.58
CA LEU A 60 -6.31 18.74 3.75
C LEU A 60 -5.56 17.61 4.47
N THR A 61 -6.15 17.02 5.50
CA THR A 61 -5.59 15.82 6.16
C THR A 61 -5.41 14.68 5.18
N SER A 62 -6.42 14.38 4.36
CA SER A 62 -6.35 13.29 3.38
C SER A 62 -5.25 13.54 2.34
N ILE A 63 -5.18 14.76 1.80
CA ILE A 63 -4.16 15.17 0.83
C ILE A 63 -2.76 15.06 1.44
N THR A 64 -2.57 15.55 2.67
CA THR A 64 -1.27 15.50 3.34
C THR A 64 -0.83 14.07 3.66
N LEU A 65 -1.74 13.20 4.09
CA LEU A 65 -1.44 11.78 4.31
C LEU A 65 -1.09 11.05 3.00
N ILE A 66 -1.81 11.31 1.91
CA ILE A 66 -1.48 10.76 0.58
C ILE A 66 -0.10 11.23 0.13
N PHE A 67 0.18 12.53 0.25
CA PHE A 67 1.46 13.12 -0.14
C PHE A 67 2.62 12.53 0.68
N LEU A 68 2.47 12.47 2.01
CA LEU A 68 3.47 11.88 2.89
C LEU A 68 3.69 10.39 2.59
N SER A 69 2.62 9.64 2.30
CA SER A 69 2.72 8.24 1.88
C SER A 69 3.47 8.11 0.56
N ALA A 70 3.13 8.90 -0.45
CA ALA A 70 3.80 8.90 -1.75
C ALA A 70 5.30 9.24 -1.62
N LEU A 71 5.64 10.23 -0.79
CA LEU A 71 7.02 10.60 -0.51
C LEU A 71 7.77 9.48 0.22
N ALA A 72 7.18 8.91 1.28
CA ALA A 72 7.78 7.79 2.02
C ALA A 72 7.93 6.53 1.15
N THR A 73 7.02 6.32 0.19
CA THR A 73 7.09 5.26 -0.82
C THR A 73 8.25 5.50 -1.78
N GLY A 74 8.41 6.73 -2.27
CA GLY A 74 9.55 7.15 -3.11
C GLY A 74 10.92 6.99 -2.46
N ILE A 75 11.00 7.18 -1.14
CA ILE A 75 12.23 6.98 -0.36
C ILE A 75 12.44 5.49 0.01
N GLY A 76 11.44 4.62 -0.19
CA GLY A 76 11.49 3.20 0.15
C GLY A 76 11.31 2.89 1.64
N VAL A 77 10.84 3.85 2.43
CA VAL A 77 10.53 3.66 3.87
C VAL A 77 9.15 3.04 4.05
N TYR A 78 8.18 3.46 3.24
CA TYR A 78 6.82 2.94 3.33
C TYR A 78 6.74 1.45 2.98
N ASP A 79 7.52 0.99 1.99
CA ASP A 79 7.57 -0.42 1.60
C ASP A 79 8.08 -1.35 2.73
N LYS A 80 9.05 -0.88 3.51
CA LYS A 80 9.55 -1.61 4.69
C LYS A 80 8.51 -1.69 5.79
N LEU A 81 7.80 -0.57 6.02
CA LEU A 81 6.72 -0.52 7.00
C LEU A 81 5.55 -1.43 6.59
N SER A 82 5.18 -1.42 5.31
CA SER A 82 4.07 -2.21 4.79
C SER A 82 4.32 -3.71 4.86
N ARG A 83 5.56 -4.16 4.61
CA ARG A 83 5.94 -5.58 4.78
C ARG A 83 5.82 -6.07 6.22
N HIS A 84 5.99 -5.19 7.22
CA HIS A 84 5.91 -5.56 8.63
C HIS A 84 4.50 -5.40 9.22
N ALA A 85 3.76 -4.41 8.77
CA ALA A 85 2.40 -4.11 9.23
C ALA A 85 1.31 -4.86 8.46
N GLY A 86 1.64 -5.39 7.28
CA GLY A 86 0.74 -6.17 6.44
C GLY A 86 -0.54 -5.41 6.09
N ALA A 87 -1.69 -6.02 6.39
CA ALA A 87 -2.99 -5.45 6.10
C ALA A 87 -3.23 -4.08 6.78
N GLY A 88 -2.59 -3.82 7.93
CA GLY A 88 -2.79 -2.58 8.70
C GLY A 88 -2.37 -1.30 7.98
N THR A 89 -1.39 -1.41 7.08
CA THR A 89 -0.95 -0.30 6.21
C THR A 89 -1.65 -0.25 4.87
N LEU A 90 -2.41 -1.29 4.50
CA LEU A 90 -3.14 -1.39 3.24
C LEU A 90 -4.54 -0.77 3.36
N VAL A 91 -5.20 -0.98 4.49
CA VAL A 91 -6.57 -0.49 4.77
C VAL A 91 -6.69 1.05 4.78
N PRO A 92 -5.76 1.82 5.38
CA PRO A 92 -5.83 3.29 5.36
C PRO A 92 -5.52 3.88 3.98
N ILE A 93 -5.88 5.14 3.75
CA ILE A 93 -5.65 5.86 2.48
C ILE A 93 -4.17 5.91 2.07
N THR A 94 -3.26 5.80 3.03
CA THR A 94 -1.81 5.71 2.78
C THR A 94 -1.43 4.44 2.04
N GLY A 95 -2.13 3.33 2.25
CA GLY A 95 -1.92 2.05 1.57
C GLY A 95 -2.29 2.12 0.10
N PHE A 96 -3.44 2.75 -0.20
CA PHE A 96 -3.83 3.06 -1.57
C PHE A 96 -2.78 3.93 -2.28
N ALA A 97 -2.30 4.99 -1.63
CA ALA A 97 -1.25 5.84 -2.18
C ALA A 97 0.02 5.05 -2.52
N ASN A 98 0.50 4.18 -1.63
CA ASN A 98 1.65 3.31 -1.90
C ASN A 98 1.39 2.36 -3.07
N ALA A 99 0.21 1.72 -3.14
CA ALA A 99 -0.15 0.81 -4.22
C ALA A 99 -0.17 1.47 -5.61
N VAL A 100 -0.45 2.78 -5.68
CA VAL A 100 -0.38 3.57 -6.92
C VAL A 100 1.05 4.04 -7.21
N VAL A 101 1.78 4.47 -6.18
CA VAL A 101 3.11 5.10 -6.34
C VAL A 101 4.21 4.06 -6.58
N SER A 102 4.17 2.90 -5.94
CA SER A 102 5.14 1.81 -6.13
C SER A 102 5.30 1.40 -7.60
N PRO A 103 4.24 1.01 -8.35
CA PRO A 103 4.39 0.68 -9.76
C PRO A 103 4.83 1.88 -10.60
N ALA A 104 4.36 3.10 -10.29
CA ALA A 104 4.77 4.30 -11.01
C ALA A 104 6.27 4.60 -10.90
N LEU A 105 6.89 4.30 -9.74
CA LEU A 105 8.33 4.42 -9.55
C LEU A 105 9.10 3.29 -10.23
N GLU A 106 8.55 2.08 -10.26
CA GLU A 106 9.15 0.92 -10.93
C GLU A 106 9.21 1.12 -12.45
N PHE A 107 8.11 1.57 -13.08
CA PHE A 107 8.10 1.91 -14.51
C PHE A 107 9.12 2.99 -14.88
N LYS A 108 9.32 4.00 -14.01
CA LYS A 108 10.34 5.05 -14.23
C LYS A 108 11.77 4.54 -14.04
N SER A 109 11.97 3.53 -13.19
CA SER A 109 13.27 2.91 -12.95
C SER A 109 13.66 1.98 -14.11
N ASP A 110 12.66 1.31 -14.70
CA ASP A 110 12.79 0.42 -15.85
C ASP A 110 13.11 1.18 -17.16
N ASP A 111 12.58 2.40 -17.35
CA ASP A 111 12.93 3.29 -18.48
C ASP A 111 14.44 3.67 -18.55
N ARG A 112 15.21 3.47 -17.48
CA ARG A 112 16.68 3.67 -17.48
C ARG A 112 17.48 2.40 -17.78
N VAL A 113 16.86 1.22 -17.73
CA VAL A 113 17.54 -0.08 -17.88
C VAL A 113 17.01 -0.90 -19.05
N ILE A 114 15.81 -0.63 -19.59
CA ILE A 114 15.17 -1.52 -20.58
C ILE A 114 14.62 -0.78 -21.80
N ILE A 115 15.44 0.07 -22.42
CA ILE A 115 15.31 0.41 -23.86
C ILE A 115 15.77 -0.76 -24.77
N GLY A 116 15.45 -2.01 -24.40
CA GLY A 116 15.92 -3.21 -25.10
C GLY A 116 14.88 -4.28 -25.38
N THR A 117 14.06 -4.66 -24.38
CA THR A 117 13.26 -5.90 -24.51
C THR A 117 11.82 -5.85 -23.97
N SER A 118 11.41 -4.81 -23.24
CA SER A 118 10.08 -4.77 -22.59
C SER A 118 8.99 -3.99 -23.33
N GLN A 119 9.24 -3.48 -24.54
CA GLN A 119 8.18 -2.96 -25.44
C GLN A 119 7.21 -4.06 -25.95
N LYS A 120 7.36 -5.32 -25.51
CA LYS A 120 6.64 -6.50 -26.01
C LYS A 120 5.56 -7.07 -25.07
N HIS A 121 5.21 -6.41 -23.98
CA HIS A 121 4.00 -6.76 -23.20
C HIS A 121 3.05 -5.55 -23.20
N HIS A 122 2.44 -5.25 -24.35
CA HIS A 122 1.02 -5.56 -24.59
C HIS A 122 0.11 -5.22 -23.41
N GLU A 123 -0.54 -4.06 -23.50
CA GLU A 123 -1.99 -3.90 -23.32
C GLU A 123 -2.64 -4.82 -22.26
N ILE A 124 -2.28 -4.68 -20.99
CA ILE A 124 -3.13 -5.22 -19.93
C ILE A 124 -4.25 -4.21 -19.72
N LYS A 125 -5.38 -4.45 -20.41
CA LYS A 125 -6.68 -3.90 -20.03
C LYS A 125 -6.90 -4.20 -18.56
N VAL A 126 -6.91 -3.17 -17.74
CA VAL A 126 -7.35 -3.27 -16.34
C VAL A 126 -8.87 -3.40 -16.39
N ASP A 127 -9.39 -4.63 -16.47
CA ASP A 127 -10.77 -4.89 -16.11
C ASP A 127 -10.86 -4.72 -14.58
N VAL A 128 -11.28 -3.51 -14.20
CA VAL A 128 -11.78 -3.20 -12.85
C VAL A 128 -13.06 -4.03 -12.67
N LEU A 129 -12.91 -5.22 -12.08
CA LEU A 129 -14.03 -5.96 -11.53
C LEU A 129 -14.42 -5.32 -10.19
N VAL A 130 -15.42 -4.43 -10.28
CA VAL A 130 -16.40 -4.22 -9.20
C VAL A 130 -17.25 -5.48 -9.06
#